data_AF-A0A1Y2HR97-F1
#
_entry.id   AF-A0A1Y2HR97-F1
#
_cell.length_a   1.000
_cell.length_b   1.000
_cell.length_c   1.000
_cell.angle_alpha   90.00
_cell.angle_beta   90.00
_cell.angle_gamma   90.00
#
_symmetry.space_group_name_H-M   'P 1'
#
loop_
_entity.id
_entity.type
_entity.pdbx_description
1 polymer ?
#
loop_
_entity_poly.entity_id
_entity_poly.type
_entity_poly.pdbx_seq_one_letter_code
_entity_poly.pdbx_strand_id
1 'polypeptide(L)'
;MPPFAAAAAAPLLGTSGAGAAAAAGAALASSQAASRLSGLLPTRWTVQGLREYKDSKFQNWRPVTDFLDVRRIRKPASWDMIKERANANLGYYQTNYVVIFFLICIYSLMTSPFLLFSLAILAIAYHVINSSNSPTLTVLGNTYSTTQLNTYLAVLSIPLLWLGSAASTVFWIVGASLVVIGGHAALLEPPVERAFEESV
;
A
#
# COMPACT_ATOMS: atom_id res chain seq x y z
N MET A 1 15.31 86.86 -6.22
CA MET A 1 16.78 86.89 -5.99
C MET A 1 17.05 86.11 -4.70
N PRO A 2 17.90 85.05 -4.71
CA PRO A 2 18.18 84.17 -3.55
C PRO A 2 19.20 84.82 -2.58
N PRO A 3 19.37 84.44 -1.28
CA PRO A 3 20.23 83.30 -0.88
C PRO A 3 20.01 82.60 0.51
N PHE A 4 20.55 81.37 0.64
CA PHE A 4 21.20 80.68 1.80
C PHE A 4 20.54 80.44 3.19
N ALA A 5 20.37 79.15 3.56
CA ALA A 5 20.69 78.50 4.86
C ALA A 5 20.32 76.99 4.79
N ALA A 6 21.24 76.04 4.56
CA ALA A 6 22.10 75.33 5.53
C ALA A 6 21.36 74.60 6.67
N ALA A 7 21.21 73.26 6.57
CA ALA A 7 21.46 72.28 7.64
C ALA A 7 21.33 70.81 7.14
N ALA A 8 22.49 70.24 6.77
CA ALA A 8 22.79 68.81 6.80
C ALA A 8 22.93 68.35 8.29
N ALA A 9 22.91 67.10 8.76
CA ALA A 9 22.82 65.75 8.24
C ALA A 9 22.47 64.83 9.44
N ALA A 10 21.79 63.71 9.22
CA ALA A 10 21.81 62.55 10.11
C ALA A 10 22.20 61.31 9.29
N PRO A 11 23.09 60.43 9.78
CA PRO A 11 23.77 59.44 8.96
C PRO A 11 22.93 58.17 8.74
N LEU A 12 23.12 57.61 7.56
CA LEU A 12 22.58 56.35 7.05
C LEU A 12 23.03 55.15 7.91
N LEU A 13 22.10 54.29 8.34
CA LEU A 13 22.42 52.96 8.87
C LEU A 13 21.99 51.89 7.86
N GLY A 14 22.99 51.19 7.31
CA GLY A 14 22.84 50.15 6.28
C GLY A 14 22.19 48.86 6.79
N THR A 15 21.32 48.28 5.96
CA THR A 15 20.50 47.10 6.28
C THR A 15 20.97 45.80 5.60
N SER A 16 22.18 45.74 5.03
CA SER A 16 22.61 44.60 4.21
C SER A 16 23.07 43.35 4.99
N GLY A 17 23.23 43.40 6.31
CA GLY A 17 23.67 42.25 7.14
C GLY A 17 22.53 41.40 7.72
N ALA A 18 21.32 41.94 7.84
CA ALA A 18 20.23 41.29 8.56
C ALA A 18 19.58 40.13 7.78
N GLY A 19 19.60 40.17 6.45
CA GLY A 19 18.95 39.16 5.60
C GLY A 19 19.66 37.81 5.58
N ALA A 20 20.99 37.79 5.55
CA ALA A 20 21.78 36.56 5.49
C ALA A 20 21.78 35.79 6.82
N ALA A 21 21.85 36.49 7.96
CA ALA A 21 21.75 35.88 9.29
C ALA A 21 20.34 35.33 9.57
N ALA A 22 19.29 36.01 9.09
CA ALA A 22 17.92 35.52 9.20
C ALA A 22 17.66 34.27 8.34
N ALA A 23 18.23 34.21 7.12
CA ALA A 23 18.12 33.04 6.25
C ALA A 23 18.85 31.80 6.80
N ALA A 24 20.04 31.98 7.38
CA ALA A 24 20.79 30.90 8.03
C ALA A 24 20.07 30.40 9.31
N GLY A 25 19.49 31.31 10.11
CA GLY A 25 18.70 30.97 11.30
C GLY A 25 17.41 30.21 10.98
N ALA A 26 16.72 30.58 9.89
CA ALA A 26 15.51 29.88 9.43
C ALA A 26 15.80 28.47 8.88
N ALA A 27 16.95 28.28 8.23
CA ALA A 27 17.42 26.97 7.76
C ALA A 27 17.81 26.05 8.94
N LEU A 28 18.50 26.59 9.96
CA LEU A 28 18.84 25.83 11.16
C LEU A 28 17.58 25.48 11.99
N ALA A 29 16.63 26.40 12.08
CA ALA A 29 15.36 26.20 12.80
C ALA A 29 14.46 25.15 12.13
N SER A 30 14.42 25.10 10.79
CA SER A 30 13.67 24.06 10.06
C SER A 30 14.34 22.68 10.13
N SER A 31 15.68 22.62 10.13
CA SER A 31 16.41 21.36 10.37
C SER A 31 16.26 20.85 11.81
N GLN A 32 16.25 21.74 12.82
CA GLN A 32 15.98 21.38 14.21
C GLN A 32 14.51 21.00 14.43
N ALA A 33 13.55 21.70 13.84
CA ALA A 33 12.13 21.35 13.94
C ALA A 33 11.83 19.98 13.32
N ALA A 34 12.46 19.64 12.18
CA ALA A 34 12.37 18.32 11.58
C ALA A 34 12.95 17.22 12.50
N SER A 35 14.06 17.49 13.19
CA SER A 35 14.65 16.57 14.18
C SER A 35 13.82 16.42 15.47
N ARG A 36 13.04 17.44 15.83
CA ARG A 36 12.13 17.44 16.99
C ARG A 36 10.83 16.69 16.67
N LEU A 37 10.33 16.83 15.44
CA LEU A 37 9.18 16.07 14.93
C LEU A 37 9.52 14.60 14.68
N SER A 38 10.76 14.28 14.30
CA SER A 38 11.21 12.88 14.17
C SER A 38 11.31 12.15 15.52
N GLY A 39 11.46 12.87 16.63
CA GLY A 39 11.42 12.30 17.98
C GLY A 39 10.01 12.11 18.55
N LEU A 40 8.99 12.72 17.93
CA LEU A 40 7.60 12.68 18.38
C LEU A 40 6.74 11.68 17.61
N LEU A 41 7.16 11.29 16.41
CA LEU A 41 6.51 10.24 15.65
C LEU A 41 7.10 8.90 16.05
N PRO A 42 6.28 7.87 16.36
CA PRO A 42 6.81 6.55 16.61
C PRO A 42 7.55 6.06 15.35
N THR A 43 8.76 5.54 15.55
CA THR A 43 9.79 5.26 14.53
C THR A 43 9.24 4.57 13.28
N ARG A 44 8.21 3.73 13.46
CA ARG A 44 7.44 3.02 12.42
C ARG A 44 6.83 3.87 11.29
N TRP A 45 6.66 5.19 11.44
CA TRP A 45 6.12 6.07 10.38
C TRP A 45 7.16 6.97 9.73
N THR A 46 8.41 6.92 10.18
CA THR A 46 9.52 7.64 9.53
C THR A 46 9.94 6.91 8.27
N VAL A 47 10.50 7.62 7.27
CA VAL A 47 11.02 6.98 6.05
C VAL A 47 12.11 5.96 6.38
N GLN A 48 12.88 6.20 7.44
CA GLN A 48 13.88 5.27 7.97
C GLN A 48 13.23 4.02 8.58
N GLY A 49 12.22 4.17 9.44
CA GLY A 49 11.47 3.04 9.99
C GLY A 49 10.67 2.24 8.96
N LEU A 50 10.19 2.89 7.88
CA LEU A 50 9.57 2.21 6.76
C LEU A 50 10.59 1.43 5.92
N ARG A 51 11.81 1.97 5.74
CA ARG A 51 12.94 1.28 5.11
C ARG A 51 13.45 0.13 5.96
N GLU A 52 13.58 0.30 7.27
CA GLU A 52 13.94 -0.75 8.23
C GLU A 52 12.87 -1.85 8.31
N TYR A 53 11.58 -1.50 8.27
CA TYR A 53 10.49 -2.48 8.18
C TYR A 53 10.55 -3.27 6.87
N LYS A 54 10.81 -2.58 5.76
CA LYS A 54 11.01 -3.21 4.46
C LYS A 54 12.23 -4.13 4.52
N ASP A 55 13.39 -3.64 4.90
CA ASP A 55 14.65 -4.38 4.88
C ASP A 55 14.62 -5.55 5.88
N SER A 56 14.01 -5.41 7.06
CA SER A 56 13.78 -6.52 8.00
C SER A 56 12.79 -7.57 7.48
N LYS A 57 11.76 -7.16 6.72
CA LYS A 57 10.83 -8.10 6.07
C LYS A 57 11.47 -8.79 4.87
N PHE A 58 12.27 -8.09 4.08
CA PHE A 58 13.00 -8.66 2.94
C PHE A 58 14.16 -9.56 3.36
N GLN A 59 14.85 -9.27 4.47
CA GLN A 59 15.85 -10.19 5.05
C GLN A 59 15.22 -11.45 5.65
N ASN A 60 13.93 -11.41 6.00
CA ASN A 60 13.15 -12.56 6.47
C ASN A 60 12.36 -13.25 5.35
N TRP A 61 12.70 -13.04 4.07
CA TRP A 61 12.19 -13.90 3.00
C TRP A 61 12.73 -15.31 3.23
N ARG A 62 11.91 -16.13 3.91
CA ARG A 62 12.20 -17.52 4.21
C ARG A 62 12.22 -18.29 2.88
N PRO A 63 13.24 -19.13 2.63
CA PRO A 63 13.42 -19.78 1.36
C PRO A 63 12.21 -20.67 1.02
N VAL A 64 11.69 -20.51 -0.21
CA VAL A 64 10.52 -21.24 -0.71
C VAL A 64 10.75 -22.76 -0.76
N THR A 65 12.02 -23.19 -0.68
CA THR A 65 12.40 -24.60 -0.57
C THR A 65 11.96 -25.25 0.74
N ASP A 66 11.97 -24.51 1.85
CA ASP A 66 11.47 -25.01 3.15
C ASP A 66 9.95 -25.07 3.18
N PHE A 67 9.30 -24.14 2.46
CA PHE A 67 7.86 -24.11 2.28
C PHE A 67 7.35 -25.32 1.48
N LEU A 68 8.12 -25.81 0.51
CA LEU A 68 7.76 -26.97 -0.31
C LEU A 68 8.38 -28.29 0.18
N ASP A 69 8.78 -28.40 1.46
CA ASP A 69 9.29 -29.66 2.00
C ASP A 69 8.16 -30.68 2.22
N VAL A 70 7.81 -31.39 1.14
CA VAL A 70 6.77 -32.44 1.08
C VAL A 70 7.06 -33.58 2.07
N ARG A 71 8.29 -33.73 2.57
CA ARG A 71 8.66 -34.77 3.55
C ARG A 71 8.09 -34.50 4.95
N ARG A 72 7.69 -33.25 5.24
CA ARG A 72 7.08 -32.82 6.52
C ARG A 72 5.56 -32.90 6.50
N ILE A 73 4.96 -33.38 5.42
CA ILE A 73 3.52 -33.59 5.34
C ILE A 73 3.18 -34.85 6.12
N ARG A 74 2.41 -34.70 7.21
CA ARG A 74 1.95 -35.82 8.02
C ARG A 74 0.45 -35.75 8.24
N LYS A 75 -0.22 -36.90 8.19
CA LYS A 75 -1.66 -37.00 8.46
C LYS A 75 -1.93 -36.57 9.91
N PRO A 76 -2.72 -35.50 10.14
CA PRO A 76 -3.05 -35.07 11.49
C PRO A 76 -3.97 -36.11 12.16
N ALA A 77 -3.73 -36.38 13.44
CA ALA A 77 -4.48 -37.38 14.21
C ALA A 77 -5.80 -36.82 14.78
N SER A 78 -5.91 -35.51 14.99
CA SER A 78 -7.09 -34.85 15.56
C SER A 78 -7.32 -33.43 15.01
N TRP A 79 -8.56 -32.94 15.10
CA TRP A 79 -8.96 -31.60 14.63
C TRP A 79 -8.31 -30.45 15.38
N ASP A 80 -7.96 -30.64 16.66
CA ASP A 80 -7.28 -29.61 17.45
C ASP A 80 -5.82 -29.46 17.04
N MET A 81 -5.13 -30.55 16.70
CA MET A 81 -3.80 -30.49 16.11
C MET A 81 -3.79 -29.77 14.75
N ILE A 82 -4.86 -29.88 13.96
CA ILE A 82 -4.98 -29.15 12.68
C ILE A 82 -5.01 -27.64 12.91
N LYS A 83 -5.80 -27.18 13.88
CA LYS A 83 -5.92 -25.75 14.20
C LYS A 83 -4.59 -25.19 14.71
N GLU A 84 -3.92 -25.94 15.58
CA GLU A 84 -2.62 -25.56 16.13
C GLU A 84 -1.54 -25.49 15.03
N ARG A 85 -1.46 -26.51 14.18
CA ARG A 85 -0.56 -26.54 13.00
C ARG A 85 -0.86 -25.38 12.05
N ALA A 86 -2.14 -25.15 11.73
CA ALA A 86 -2.54 -24.08 10.84
C ALA A 86 -2.17 -22.70 11.40
N ASN A 87 -2.48 -22.42 12.67
CA ASN A 87 -2.15 -21.13 13.29
C ASN A 87 -0.63 -20.90 13.35
N ALA A 88 0.14 -21.95 13.67
CA ALA A 88 1.58 -21.89 13.64
C ALA A 88 2.10 -21.60 12.22
N ASN A 89 1.73 -22.40 11.23
CA ASN A 89 2.24 -22.28 9.87
C ASN A 89 1.79 -21.00 9.17
N LEU A 90 0.53 -20.54 9.36
CA LEU A 90 0.02 -19.28 8.79
C LEU A 90 0.87 -18.09 9.20
N GLY A 91 1.26 -18.01 10.47
CA GLY A 91 2.14 -16.94 10.95
C GLY A 91 3.58 -17.09 10.46
N TYR A 92 4.06 -18.33 10.27
CA TYR A 92 5.46 -18.59 9.92
C TYR A 92 5.74 -18.32 8.43
N TYR A 93 4.82 -18.73 7.55
CA TYR A 93 4.95 -18.60 6.10
C TYR A 93 4.04 -17.51 5.49
N GLN A 94 3.67 -16.49 6.28
CA GLN A 94 2.76 -15.42 5.87
C GLN A 94 3.07 -14.83 4.49
N THR A 95 4.33 -14.46 4.23
CA THR A 95 4.75 -13.87 2.94
C THR A 95 4.56 -14.83 1.77
N ASN A 96 4.87 -16.12 1.95
CA ASN A 96 4.71 -17.14 0.91
C ASN A 96 3.23 -17.35 0.57
N TYR A 97 2.36 -17.36 1.59
CA TYR A 97 0.92 -17.45 1.38
C TYR A 97 0.33 -16.23 0.68
N VAL A 98 0.81 -15.02 0.99
CA VAL A 98 0.41 -13.80 0.28
C VAL A 98 0.81 -13.87 -1.19
N VAL A 99 2.02 -14.33 -1.52
CA VAL A 99 2.45 -14.52 -2.91
C VAL A 99 1.57 -15.54 -3.63
N ILE A 100 1.28 -16.69 -3.01
CA ILE A 100 0.38 -17.70 -3.59
C ILE A 100 -1.02 -17.15 -3.81
N PHE A 101 -1.56 -16.38 -2.86
CA PHE A 101 -2.84 -15.70 -3.01
C PHE A 101 -2.85 -14.79 -4.23
N PHE A 102 -1.80 -13.98 -4.43
CA PHE A 102 -1.67 -13.14 -5.63
C PHE A 102 -1.58 -13.96 -6.93
N LEU A 103 -0.84 -15.08 -6.92
CA LEU A 103 -0.78 -15.97 -8.08
C LEU A 103 -2.16 -16.57 -8.40
N ILE A 104 -2.93 -17.00 -7.39
CA ILE A 104 -4.31 -17.49 -7.56
C ILE A 104 -5.21 -16.38 -8.11
N CYS A 105 -5.09 -15.15 -7.62
CA CYS A 105 -5.82 -13.99 -8.14
C CYS A 105 -5.52 -13.76 -9.62
N ILE A 106 -4.24 -13.68 -10.00
CA ILE A 106 -3.83 -13.46 -11.40
C ILE A 106 -4.32 -14.60 -12.29
N TYR A 107 -4.15 -15.85 -11.86
CA TYR A 107 -4.64 -17.03 -12.58
C TYR A 107 -6.16 -16.99 -12.77
N SER A 108 -6.91 -16.61 -11.73
CA SER A 108 -8.37 -16.51 -11.78
C SER A 108 -8.84 -15.40 -12.73
N LEU A 109 -8.13 -14.28 -12.77
CA LEU A 109 -8.40 -13.19 -13.72
C LEU A 109 -8.09 -13.62 -15.16
N MET A 110 -6.99 -14.33 -15.39
CA MET A 110 -6.60 -14.81 -16.73
C MET A 110 -7.55 -15.88 -17.27
N THR A 111 -8.07 -16.75 -16.41
CA THR A 111 -8.98 -17.84 -16.81
C THR A 111 -10.38 -17.32 -17.17
N SER A 112 -10.74 -16.12 -16.71
CA SER A 112 -12.05 -15.49 -16.94
C SER A 112 -11.98 -14.35 -17.96
N PRO A 113 -12.02 -14.62 -19.29
CA PRO A 113 -11.86 -13.60 -20.32
C PRO A 113 -12.96 -12.52 -20.29
N PHE A 114 -14.20 -12.90 -19.99
CA PHE A 114 -15.33 -11.95 -19.88
C PHE A 114 -15.17 -11.00 -18.69
N LEU A 115 -14.67 -11.49 -17.55
CA LEU A 115 -14.41 -10.66 -16.38
C LEU A 115 -13.30 -9.65 -16.67
N LEU A 116 -12.23 -10.10 -17.31
CA LEU A 116 -11.12 -9.25 -17.70
C LEU A 116 -11.57 -8.16 -18.68
N PHE A 117 -12.40 -8.51 -19.67
CA PHE A 117 -12.99 -7.55 -20.60
C PHE A 117 -13.88 -6.52 -19.91
N SER A 118 -14.79 -6.93 -19.02
CA SER A 118 -15.61 -6.02 -18.23
C SER A 118 -14.76 -5.09 -17.37
N LEU A 119 -13.74 -5.61 -16.69
CA LEU A 119 -12.80 -4.80 -15.90
C LEU A 119 -12.01 -3.81 -16.76
N ALA A 120 -11.56 -4.22 -17.94
CA ALA A 120 -10.84 -3.35 -18.86
C ALA A 120 -11.70 -2.16 -19.31
N ILE A 121 -12.95 -2.40 -19.70
CA ILE A 121 -13.90 -1.33 -20.06
C ILE A 121 -14.13 -0.38 -18.89
N LEU A 122 -14.39 -0.91 -17.69
CA LEU A 122 -14.58 -0.10 -16.48
C LEU A 122 -13.33 0.72 -16.16
N ALA A 123 -12.14 0.14 -16.24
CA ALA A 123 -10.88 0.81 -15.96
C ALA A 123 -10.61 1.93 -16.96
N ILE A 124 -10.85 1.69 -18.25
CA ILE A 124 -10.72 2.71 -19.29
C ILE A 124 -11.74 3.83 -19.07
N ALA A 125 -13.01 3.50 -18.84
CA ALA A 125 -14.06 4.49 -18.59
C ALA A 125 -13.73 5.34 -17.35
N TYR A 126 -13.32 4.71 -16.25
CA TYR A 126 -12.89 5.40 -15.04
C TYR A 126 -11.69 6.30 -15.29
N HIS A 127 -10.68 5.82 -16.02
CA HIS A 127 -9.51 6.60 -16.37
C HIS A 127 -9.86 7.82 -17.23
N VAL A 128 -10.71 7.67 -18.24
CA VAL A 128 -11.15 8.78 -19.10
C VAL A 128 -11.85 9.87 -18.29
N ILE A 129 -12.71 9.48 -17.35
CA ILE A 129 -13.42 10.42 -16.46
C ILE A 129 -12.43 11.13 -15.54
N ASN A 130 -11.53 10.38 -14.90
CA ASN A 130 -10.67 10.92 -13.86
C ASN A 130 -9.40 11.62 -14.41
N SER A 131 -8.99 11.34 -15.65
CA SER A 131 -7.82 11.94 -16.28
C SER A 131 -7.99 13.44 -16.54
N SER A 132 -9.22 13.93 -16.60
CA SER A 132 -9.52 15.29 -17.03
C SER A 132 -9.33 16.35 -15.92
N ASN A 133 -9.03 15.95 -14.66
CA ASN A 133 -8.78 16.80 -13.47
C ASN A 133 -9.73 18.01 -13.26
N SER A 134 -10.85 18.01 -13.96
CA SER A 134 -11.81 19.11 -14.03
C SER A 134 -13.05 18.69 -13.26
N PRO A 135 -13.65 19.57 -12.45
CA PRO A 135 -14.83 19.24 -11.66
C PRO A 135 -16.07 18.95 -12.53
N THR A 136 -16.07 19.45 -13.76
CA THR A 136 -17.12 19.27 -14.76
C THR A 136 -16.52 18.77 -16.08
N LEU A 137 -17.24 17.86 -16.74
CA LEU A 137 -16.89 17.28 -18.02
C LEU A 137 -18.05 17.42 -18.98
N THR A 138 -17.78 17.97 -20.17
CA THR A 138 -18.73 18.02 -21.27
C THR A 138 -18.70 16.70 -22.02
N VAL A 139 -19.77 15.92 -21.89
CA VAL A 139 -19.96 14.66 -22.62
C VAL A 139 -21.18 14.83 -23.52
N LEU A 140 -21.03 14.57 -24.83
CA LEU A 140 -22.10 14.72 -25.83
C LEU A 140 -22.75 16.13 -25.85
N GLY A 141 -21.98 17.18 -25.56
CA GLY A 141 -22.46 18.57 -25.55
C GLY A 141 -23.13 19.02 -24.24
N ASN A 142 -23.31 18.13 -23.27
CA ASN A 142 -23.88 18.44 -21.95
C ASN A 142 -22.79 18.42 -20.86
N THR A 143 -22.82 19.39 -19.95
CA THR A 143 -21.91 19.46 -18.80
C THR A 143 -22.40 18.57 -17.67
N TYR A 144 -21.61 17.57 -17.29
CA TYR A 144 -21.85 16.71 -16.13
C TYR A 144 -20.73 16.86 -15.10
N SER A 145 -21.04 16.69 -13.82
CA SER A 145 -20.01 16.62 -12.79
C SER A 145 -19.28 15.27 -12.84
N THR A 146 -17.98 15.25 -12.52
CA THR A 146 -17.21 14.00 -12.41
C THR A 146 -17.80 13.02 -11.40
N THR A 147 -18.37 13.53 -10.30
CA THR A 147 -19.07 12.71 -9.30
C THR A 147 -20.31 12.04 -9.88
N GLN A 148 -21.08 12.74 -10.73
CA GLN A 148 -22.25 12.18 -11.40
C GLN A 148 -21.85 11.11 -12.40
N LEU A 149 -20.82 11.38 -13.20
CA LEU A 149 -20.33 10.43 -14.21
C LEU A 149 -19.73 9.16 -13.58
N ASN A 150 -19.00 9.31 -12.48
CA ASN A 150 -18.53 8.18 -11.68
C ASN A 150 -19.69 7.41 -11.01
N THR A 151 -20.76 8.10 -10.60
CA THR A 151 -21.97 7.44 -10.09
C THR A 151 -22.65 6.61 -11.18
N TYR A 152 -22.80 7.16 -12.38
CA TYR A 152 -23.33 6.40 -13.52
C TYR A 152 -22.45 5.21 -13.88
N LEU A 153 -21.13 5.38 -13.86
CA LEU A 153 -20.18 4.29 -14.06
C LEU A 153 -20.34 3.21 -12.97
N ALA A 154 -20.53 3.60 -11.71
CA ALA A 154 -20.76 2.67 -10.61
C ALA A 154 -22.06 1.89 -10.80
N VAL A 155 -23.17 2.54 -11.18
CA VAL A 155 -24.43 1.86 -11.47
C VAL A 155 -24.31 0.92 -12.67
N LEU A 156 -23.59 1.31 -13.72
CA LEU A 156 -23.34 0.49 -14.91
C LEU A 156 -22.38 -0.67 -14.62
N SER A 157 -21.47 -0.52 -13.66
CA SER A 157 -20.52 -1.56 -13.26
C SER A 157 -21.20 -2.80 -12.68
N ILE A 158 -22.32 -2.63 -11.96
CA ILE A 158 -23.05 -3.72 -11.30
C ILE A 158 -23.53 -4.78 -12.32
N PRO A 159 -24.35 -4.44 -13.34
CA PRO A 159 -24.78 -5.43 -14.32
C PRO A 159 -23.62 -5.97 -15.15
N LEU A 160 -22.59 -5.15 -15.43
CA LEU A 160 -21.45 -5.59 -16.23
C LEU A 160 -20.55 -6.60 -15.50
N LEU A 161 -20.34 -6.40 -14.20
CA LEU A 161 -19.61 -7.33 -13.32
C LEU A 161 -20.43 -8.59 -13.03
N TRP A 162 -21.76 -8.47 -12.98
CA TRP A 162 -22.66 -9.62 -12.88
C TRP A 162 -22.55 -10.52 -14.13
N LEU A 163 -22.63 -9.94 -15.33
CA LEU A 163 -22.42 -10.66 -16.59
C LEU A 163 -21.01 -11.26 -16.68
N GLY A 164 -20.01 -10.55 -16.15
CA GLY A 164 -18.63 -11.03 -16.05
C GLY A 164 -18.42 -12.14 -15.02
N SER A 165 -19.46 -12.59 -14.30
CA SER A 165 -19.38 -13.61 -13.25
C SER A 165 -18.41 -13.27 -12.11
N ALA A 166 -18.32 -11.99 -11.74
CA ALA A 166 -17.41 -11.52 -10.69
C ALA A 166 -17.59 -12.23 -9.35
N ALA A 167 -18.83 -12.49 -8.94
CA ALA A 167 -19.13 -13.22 -7.71
C ALA A 167 -18.57 -14.66 -7.74
N SER A 168 -18.70 -15.36 -8.87
CA SER A 168 -18.15 -16.71 -9.04
C SER A 168 -16.63 -16.71 -8.98
N THR A 169 -15.98 -15.72 -9.63
CA THR A 169 -14.52 -15.59 -9.62
C THR A 169 -13.98 -15.30 -8.22
N VAL A 170 -14.63 -14.42 -7.46
CA VAL A 170 -14.27 -14.15 -6.06
C VAL A 170 -14.45 -15.40 -5.20
N PHE A 171 -15.57 -16.11 -5.35
CA PHE A 171 -15.80 -17.36 -4.65
C PHE A 171 -14.72 -18.41 -4.98
N TRP A 172 -14.31 -18.50 -6.25
CA TRP A 172 -13.23 -19.38 -6.69
C TRP A 172 -11.90 -19.01 -6.05
N ILE A 173 -11.52 -17.73 -6.04
CA ILE A 173 -10.29 -17.25 -5.40
C ILE A 173 -10.29 -17.63 -3.92
N VAL A 174 -11.38 -17.38 -3.20
CA VAL A 174 -11.49 -17.71 -1.77
C VAL A 174 -11.42 -19.22 -1.55
N GLY A 175 -12.17 -20.01 -2.30
CA GLY A 175 -12.17 -21.48 -2.20
C GLY A 175 -10.81 -22.08 -2.51
N ALA A 176 -10.19 -21.69 -3.62
CA ALA A 176 -8.85 -22.15 -4.01
C ALA A 176 -7.80 -21.74 -2.97
N SER A 177 -7.87 -20.53 -2.43
CA SER A 177 -6.97 -20.07 -1.37
C SER A 177 -7.14 -20.90 -0.11
N LEU A 178 -8.36 -21.19 0.33
CA LEU A 178 -8.62 -22.03 1.50
C LEU A 178 -8.07 -23.45 1.31
N VAL A 179 -8.25 -24.05 0.13
CA VAL A 179 -7.75 -25.39 -0.16
C VAL A 179 -6.22 -25.42 -0.24
N VAL A 180 -5.61 -24.50 -0.98
CA VAL A 180 -4.16 -24.48 -1.20
C VAL A 180 -3.41 -24.03 0.04
N ILE A 181 -3.76 -22.86 0.59
CA ILE A 181 -3.09 -22.27 1.76
C ILE A 181 -3.48 -23.03 3.03
N GLY A 182 -4.78 -23.21 3.25
CA GLY A 182 -5.29 -23.89 4.43
C GLY A 182 -4.93 -25.37 4.44
N GLY A 183 -5.03 -26.07 3.31
CA GLY A 183 -4.60 -27.46 3.20
C GLY A 183 -3.10 -27.63 3.44
N HIS A 184 -2.28 -26.75 2.84
CA HIS A 184 -0.83 -26.78 3.08
C HIS A 184 -0.49 -26.50 4.55
N ALA A 185 -1.11 -25.49 5.17
CA ALA A 185 -0.87 -25.14 6.57
C ALA A 185 -1.36 -26.19 7.58
N ALA A 186 -2.47 -26.88 7.28
CA ALA A 186 -3.03 -27.92 8.13
C ALA A 186 -2.21 -29.22 8.12
N LEU A 187 -1.59 -29.53 6.97
CA LEU A 187 -0.88 -30.79 6.75
C LEU A 187 0.62 -30.70 7.04
N LEU A 188 1.21 -29.50 6.97
CA LEU A 188 2.62 -29.27 7.26
C LEU A 188 2.88 -29.30 8.77
N GLU A 189 3.89 -30.04 9.21
CA GLU A 189 4.32 -29.98 10.60
C GLU A 189 5.06 -28.67 10.91
N PRO A 190 4.80 -28.04 12.07
CA PRO A 190 5.42 -26.78 12.42
C PRO A 190 6.94 -26.94 12.53
N PRO A 191 7.72 -25.96 12.04
CA PRO A 191 9.18 -26.00 12.04
C PRO A 191 9.74 -25.98 13.47
N VAL A 192 10.81 -26.75 13.69
CA VAL A 192 11.43 -26.96 15.02
C VAL A 192 12.00 -25.66 15.57
N GLU A 193 12.37 -24.72 14.70
CA GLU A 193 12.85 -23.38 15.04
C GLU A 193 11.87 -22.62 15.95
N ARG A 194 10.55 -22.84 15.81
CA ARG A 194 9.55 -22.27 16.72
C ARG A 194 9.56 -22.87 18.11
N ALA A 195 9.83 -24.17 18.24
CA ALA A 195 9.94 -24.81 19.54
C ALA A 195 11.15 -24.28 20.33
N PHE A 196 12.17 -23.77 19.63
CA PHE A 196 13.31 -23.08 20.24
C PHE A 196 13.04 -21.59 20.55
N GLU A 197 12.21 -20.92 19.75
CA GLU A 197 11.78 -19.53 20.03
C GLU A 197 10.83 -19.43 21.24
N GLU A 198 10.03 -20.45 21.53
CA GLU A 198 9.10 -20.47 22.67
C GLU A 198 9.77 -20.86 24.01
N SER A 199 11.00 -21.37 23.96
CA SER A 199 11.75 -21.82 25.15
C SER A 199 12.80 -20.82 25.66
N VAL A 200 12.77 -19.57 25.18
CA VAL A 200 13.65 -18.46 25.60
C VAL A 200 12.84 -17.33 26.22
#